data_AF-A0A970UBP5-F1
#
_entry.id   AF-A0A970UBP5-F1
#
_cell.length_a   1.000
_cell.length_b   1.000
_cell.length_c   1.000
_cell.angle_alpha   90.00
_cell.angle_beta   90.00
_cell.angle_gamma   90.00
#
_symmetry.space_group_name_H-M   'P 1'
#
loop_
_entity.id
_entity.type
_entity.pdbx_description
1 polymer ?
#
loop_
_entity_poly.entity_id
_entity_poly.type
_entity_poly.pdbx_seq_one_letter_code
_entity_poly.pdbx_strand_id
1 'polypeptide(L)'
;MMKKIVFFISLALVCNTIKAQIELTASLVDSLASNLYNIKYRGKVEYRPILNFAQLKGQQNFLYVSSTSIKVKENIKENMMIYINEKNLFFVILRNVSVDSSFLSRLIEHNDPRFEKTLDSIKFGAGPFSGLVIMRSPLTVYRIHLRALCKNTYVITSKNYIPYLSAPEEFIPIKKFGFGSESTEIEPWYYDAFGNLNKQYYEDLKPGKKIILRMPKEK
;
A
#
# COMPACT_ATOMS: atom_id res chain seq x y z
N MET A 1 34.85 -32.41 27.02
CA MET A 1 34.16 -31.12 27.27
C MET A 1 33.57 -30.46 26.00
N MET A 2 33.76 -31.01 24.79
CA MET A 2 33.25 -30.42 23.52
C MET A 2 31.81 -30.80 23.11
N LYS A 3 31.23 -31.89 23.65
CA LYS A 3 29.90 -32.38 23.24
C LYS A 3 28.74 -31.44 23.61
N LYS A 4 28.89 -30.59 24.64
CA LYS A 4 27.85 -29.64 25.05
C LYS A 4 27.76 -28.38 24.17
N ILE A 5 28.89 -27.99 23.54
CA ILE A 5 28.95 -26.79 22.67
C ILE A 5 28.29 -27.06 21.32
N VAL A 6 28.51 -28.25 20.75
CA VAL A 6 27.89 -28.65 19.47
C VAL A 6 26.36 -28.69 19.59
N PHE A 7 25.83 -29.17 20.73
CA PHE A 7 24.39 -29.22 20.96
C PHE A 7 23.74 -27.82 21.04
N PHE A 8 24.44 -26.83 21.61
CA PHE A 8 23.97 -25.44 21.67
C PHE A 8 23.99 -24.75 20.29
N ILE A 9 24.98 -25.04 19.44
CA ILE A 9 25.05 -24.50 18.08
C ILE A 9 23.96 -25.12 17.18
N SER A 10 23.68 -26.42 17.33
CA SER A 10 22.57 -27.06 16.63
C SER A 10 21.20 -26.58 17.14
N LEU A 11 21.03 -26.30 18.44
CA LEU A 11 19.78 -25.74 18.96
C LEU A 11 19.57 -24.28 18.51
N ALA A 12 20.65 -23.49 18.34
CA ALA A 12 20.59 -22.15 17.77
C ALA A 12 20.25 -22.14 16.27
N LEU A 13 20.59 -23.20 15.53
CA LEU A 13 20.20 -23.41 14.12
C LEU A 13 18.78 -23.96 13.98
N VAL A 14 18.27 -24.70 14.97
CA VAL A 14 16.90 -25.23 15.04
C VAL A 14 15.93 -24.25 15.72
N CYS A 15 16.43 -23.14 16.27
CA CYS A 15 15.62 -21.99 16.70
C CYS A 15 14.95 -21.34 15.49
N ASN A 16 13.90 -21.98 15.02
CA ASN A 16 12.74 -21.38 14.40
C ASN A 16 13.07 -20.45 13.24
N THR A 17 13.28 -21.05 12.07
CA THR A 17 12.59 -20.55 10.86
C THR A 17 11.08 -20.77 11.00
N ILE A 18 10.48 -20.36 12.12
CA ILE A 18 9.11 -19.84 12.09
C ILE A 18 9.28 -18.61 11.21
N LYS A 19 9.00 -18.78 9.92
CA LYS A 19 8.88 -17.66 8.99
C LYS A 19 7.81 -16.76 9.61
N ALA A 20 8.25 -15.69 10.25
CA ALA A 20 7.35 -14.77 10.93
C ALA A 20 6.50 -14.11 9.84
N GLN A 21 5.32 -14.67 9.62
CA GLN A 21 4.33 -14.10 8.73
C GLN A 21 3.87 -12.78 9.32
N ILE A 22 3.92 -11.72 8.52
CA ILE A 22 3.40 -10.42 8.95
C ILE A 22 1.88 -10.52 8.88
N GLU A 23 1.24 -10.40 10.02
CA GLU A 23 -0.21 -10.28 10.14
C GLU A 23 -0.61 -8.80 10.20
N LEU A 24 -1.58 -8.42 9.39
CA LEU A 24 -2.16 -7.08 9.41
C LEU A 24 -3.10 -6.94 10.60
N THR A 25 -2.63 -6.24 11.62
CA THR A 25 -3.45 -5.80 12.74
C THR A 25 -3.98 -4.39 12.52
N ALA A 26 -5.09 -4.03 13.19
CA ALA A 26 -5.65 -2.68 13.07
C ALA A 26 -4.63 -1.60 13.46
N SER A 27 -3.84 -1.86 14.51
CA SER A 27 -2.79 -0.94 14.96
C SER A 27 -1.70 -0.74 13.92
N LEU A 28 -1.28 -1.82 13.23
CA LEU A 28 -0.28 -1.73 12.17
C LEU A 28 -0.82 -0.91 11.00
N VAL A 29 -2.05 -1.17 10.58
CA VAL A 29 -2.69 -0.44 9.47
C VAL A 29 -2.84 1.05 9.80
N ASP A 30 -3.29 1.40 11.01
CA ASP A 30 -3.39 2.80 11.46
C ASP A 30 -2.03 3.51 11.49
N SER A 31 -0.99 2.78 11.92
CA SER A 31 0.36 3.29 11.94
C SER A 31 0.92 3.49 10.52
N LEU A 32 0.65 2.59 9.59
CA LEU A 32 1.04 2.73 8.20
C LEU A 32 0.29 3.88 7.53
N ALA A 33 -1.03 4.00 7.78
CA ALA A 33 -1.86 5.10 7.31
C ALA A 33 -1.30 6.45 7.76
N SER A 34 -1.03 6.62 9.05
CA SER A 34 -0.50 7.87 9.60
C SER A 34 0.91 8.23 9.13
N ASN A 35 1.81 7.24 9.00
CA ASN A 35 3.22 7.49 8.66
C ASN A 35 3.46 7.63 7.15
N LEU A 36 2.75 6.87 6.32
CA LEU A 36 2.97 6.84 4.87
C LEU A 36 1.99 7.75 4.12
N TYR A 37 0.78 7.92 4.65
CA TYR A 37 -0.33 8.60 4.00
C TYR A 37 -0.82 9.74 4.89
N ASN A 38 0.05 10.73 5.11
CA ASN A 38 -0.31 12.00 5.75
C ASN A 38 -1.11 12.87 4.75
N ILE A 39 -2.31 12.41 4.41
CA ILE A 39 -3.15 13.02 3.39
C ILE A 39 -3.79 14.27 4.01
N LYS A 40 -3.16 15.43 3.81
CA LYS A 40 -3.81 16.72 4.03
C LYS A 40 -4.74 16.97 2.85
N TYR A 41 -6.03 16.67 3.01
CA TYR A 41 -7.04 17.02 2.02
C TYR A 41 -7.14 18.55 1.91
N ARG A 42 -6.64 19.10 0.82
CA ARG A 42 -6.81 20.51 0.45
C ARG A 42 -7.41 20.58 -0.94
N GLY A 43 -8.74 20.59 -1.04
CA GLY A 43 -9.44 20.78 -2.33
C GLY A 43 -10.96 20.58 -2.24
N LYS A 44 -11.70 21.17 -3.19
CA LYS A 44 -13.15 20.96 -3.40
C LYS A 44 -13.50 19.59 -3.99
N VAL A 45 -12.50 18.86 -4.48
CA VAL A 45 -12.63 17.51 -5.05
C VAL A 45 -12.03 16.51 -4.05
N GLU A 46 -12.88 15.63 -3.53
CA GLU A 46 -12.47 14.65 -2.51
C GLU A 46 -11.91 13.40 -3.20
N TYR A 47 -10.59 13.29 -3.22
CA TYR A 47 -9.91 12.04 -3.56
C TYR A 47 -10.04 11.08 -2.38
N ARG A 48 -10.40 9.82 -2.63
CA ARG A 48 -10.49 8.78 -1.60
C ARG A 48 -9.35 7.79 -1.77
N PRO A 49 -8.49 7.59 -0.77
CA PRO A 49 -7.33 6.74 -0.88
C PRO A 49 -7.74 5.27 -0.98
N ILE A 50 -6.99 4.51 -1.77
CA ILE A 50 -7.06 3.05 -1.84
C ILE A 50 -5.72 2.52 -1.36
N LEU A 51 -5.72 1.70 -0.33
CA LEU A 51 -4.56 0.99 0.18
C LEU A 51 -4.58 -0.45 -0.33
N ASN A 52 -3.58 -0.84 -1.11
CA ASN A 52 -3.44 -2.21 -1.59
C ASN A 52 -2.32 -2.89 -0.81
N PHE A 53 -2.69 -3.92 -0.05
CA PHE A 53 -1.78 -4.76 0.71
C PHE A 53 -1.59 -6.08 -0.04
N ALA A 54 -0.34 -6.42 -0.30
CA ALA A 54 0.02 -7.64 -1.01
C ALA A 54 1.16 -8.38 -0.31
N GLN A 55 1.07 -9.71 -0.30
CA GLN A 55 2.17 -10.59 0.08
C GLN A 55 2.50 -11.49 -1.11
N LEU A 56 3.74 -11.43 -1.57
CA LEU A 56 4.18 -12.22 -2.72
C LEU A 56 4.46 -13.68 -2.33
N LYS A 57 4.22 -14.60 -3.27
CA LYS A 57 4.51 -16.02 -3.08
C LYS A 57 5.99 -16.22 -2.71
N GLY A 58 6.25 -17.01 -1.68
CA GLY A 58 7.60 -17.25 -1.17
C GLY A 58 8.19 -16.12 -0.29
N GLN A 59 7.47 -15.00 -0.11
CA GLN A 59 7.91 -13.84 0.66
C GLN A 59 7.05 -13.58 1.90
N GLN A 60 6.84 -14.62 2.72
CA GLN A 60 5.92 -14.56 3.87
C GLN A 60 6.28 -13.52 4.94
N ASN A 61 7.55 -13.14 5.02
CA ASN A 61 8.05 -12.15 5.99
C ASN A 61 8.02 -10.71 5.44
N PHE A 62 7.43 -10.50 4.27
CA PHE A 62 7.37 -9.21 3.59
C PHE A 62 5.92 -8.86 3.28
N LEU A 63 5.57 -7.63 3.60
CA LEU A 63 4.31 -7.02 3.23
C LEU A 63 4.60 -5.88 2.27
N TYR A 64 3.86 -5.81 1.17
CA TYR A 64 3.93 -4.74 0.20
C TYR A 64 2.67 -3.88 0.30
N VAL A 65 2.86 -2.56 0.31
CA VAL A 65 1.78 -1.60 0.39
C VAL A 65 1.95 -0.57 -0.71
N SER A 66 0.91 -0.36 -1.48
CA SER A 66 0.83 0.71 -2.46
C SER A 66 -0.47 1.47 -2.25
N SER A 67 -0.51 2.70 -2.78
CA SER A 67 -1.70 3.52 -2.68
C SER A 67 -1.97 4.28 -3.97
N THR A 68 -3.25 4.44 -4.25
CA THR A 68 -3.77 5.34 -5.28
C THR A 68 -5.00 6.06 -4.71
N SER A 69 -5.75 6.76 -5.54
CA SER A 69 -7.01 7.37 -5.12
C SER A 69 -8.12 7.18 -6.17
N ILE A 70 -9.35 7.09 -5.69
CA ILE A 70 -10.53 7.23 -6.52
C ILE A 70 -11.13 8.62 -6.35
N LYS A 71 -11.71 9.13 -7.42
CA LYS A 71 -12.46 10.38 -7.44
C LYS A 71 -13.93 10.16 -7.76
N VAL A 72 -14.27 9.08 -8.44
CA VAL A 72 -15.62 8.76 -8.95
C VAL A 72 -16.06 7.39 -8.45
N LYS A 73 -17.37 7.19 -8.26
CA LYS A 73 -17.94 5.95 -7.68
C LYS A 73 -17.68 4.73 -8.58
N GLU A 74 -17.63 4.92 -9.91
CA GLU A 74 -17.42 3.89 -10.93
C GLU A 74 -16.03 3.23 -10.88
N ASN A 75 -15.08 3.84 -10.16
CA ASN A 75 -13.75 3.29 -9.95
C ASN A 75 -13.72 2.22 -8.84
N ILE A 76 -14.77 2.14 -8.02
CA ILE A 76 -14.92 1.13 -6.96
C ILE A 76 -15.11 -0.24 -7.62
N LYS A 77 -14.46 -1.27 -7.05
CA LYS A 77 -14.48 -2.65 -7.54
C LYS A 77 -14.91 -3.59 -6.43
N GLU A 78 -15.43 -4.76 -6.81
CA GLU A 78 -15.98 -5.77 -5.89
C GLU A 78 -14.96 -6.29 -4.86
N ASN A 79 -13.67 -6.24 -5.18
CA ASN A 79 -12.60 -6.67 -4.28
C ASN A 79 -12.12 -5.57 -3.31
N MET A 80 -12.76 -4.40 -3.29
CA MET A 80 -12.45 -3.32 -2.37
C MET A 80 -13.32 -3.42 -1.10
N MET A 81 -12.69 -3.26 0.05
CA MET A 81 -13.34 -3.13 1.35
C MET A 81 -13.21 -1.69 1.85
N ILE A 82 -14.11 -1.27 2.74
CA ILE A 82 -13.97 0.02 3.43
C ILE A 82 -13.32 -0.20 4.80
N TYR A 83 -12.32 0.61 5.09
CA TYR A 83 -11.70 0.74 6.40
C TYR A 83 -11.85 2.17 6.91
N ILE A 84 -12.41 2.32 8.10
CA ILE A 84 -12.60 3.63 8.75
C ILE A 84 -11.68 3.68 9.97
N ASN A 85 -10.70 4.60 9.93
CA ASN A 85 -9.93 5.02 11.10
C ASN A 85 -10.55 6.33 11.62
N GLU A 86 -10.33 6.66 12.89
CA GLU A 86 -10.85 7.80 13.67
C GLU A 86 -11.09 9.11 12.90
N LYS A 87 -10.33 9.41 11.83
CA LYS A 87 -10.48 10.64 11.04
C LYS A 87 -10.60 10.43 9.53
N ASN A 88 -10.47 9.21 9.02
CA ASN A 88 -10.31 8.96 7.59
C ASN A 88 -10.96 7.65 7.13
N LEU A 89 -11.49 7.69 5.91
CA LEU A 89 -11.97 6.52 5.19
C LEU A 89 -10.95 6.11 4.14
N PHE A 90 -10.63 4.82 4.11
CA PHE A 90 -9.77 4.18 3.13
C PHE A 90 -10.53 3.05 2.43
N PHE A 91 -10.32 2.91 1.13
CA PHE A 91 -10.60 1.65 0.46
C PHE A 91 -9.40 0.74 0.66
N VAL A 92 -9.63 -0.55 0.87
CA VAL A 92 -8.60 -1.55 1.14
C VAL A 92 -8.75 -2.72 0.18
N ILE A 93 -7.64 -3.13 -0.42
CA ILE A 93 -7.53 -4.37 -1.20
C ILE A 93 -6.51 -5.26 -0.52
N LEU A 94 -6.87 -6.53 -0.29
CA LEU A 94 -6.01 -7.54 0.33
C LEU A 94 -5.66 -8.62 -0.69
N ARG A 95 -4.37 -8.92 -0.85
CA ARG A 95 -3.86 -9.94 -1.78
C ARG A 95 -2.90 -10.90 -1.10
N ASN A 96 -3.40 -12.09 -0.77
CA ASN A 96 -2.64 -13.15 -0.08
C ASN A 96 -2.05 -12.73 1.27
N VAL A 97 -2.66 -11.77 1.96
CA VAL A 97 -2.16 -11.23 3.23
C VAL A 97 -2.88 -11.89 4.40
N SER A 98 -2.16 -12.20 5.49
CA SER A 98 -2.79 -12.62 6.74
C SER A 98 -3.35 -11.40 7.47
N VAL A 99 -4.59 -11.48 7.91
CA VAL A 99 -5.27 -10.44 8.69
C VAL A 99 -5.67 -11.03 10.04
N ASP A 100 -5.51 -10.25 11.10
CA ASP A 100 -5.99 -10.65 12.41
C ASP A 100 -7.49 -10.32 12.56
N SER A 101 -8.09 -10.83 13.63
CA SER A 101 -9.50 -10.54 13.95
C SER A 101 -9.74 -9.05 14.27
N SER A 102 -8.74 -8.35 14.81
CA SER A 102 -8.87 -6.93 15.16
C SER A 102 -9.04 -6.04 13.94
N PHE A 103 -8.32 -6.33 12.86
CA PHE A 103 -8.44 -5.63 11.60
C PHE A 103 -9.66 -6.10 10.81
N LEU A 104 -9.87 -7.41 10.73
CA LEU A 104 -11.00 -7.99 10.00
C LEU A 104 -12.35 -7.45 10.49
N SER A 105 -12.54 -7.32 11.81
CA SER A 105 -13.77 -6.77 12.39
C SER A 105 -14.04 -5.30 12.07
N ARG A 106 -13.04 -4.56 11.57
CA ARG A 106 -13.15 -3.16 11.16
C ARG A 106 -13.33 -2.98 9.65
N LEU A 107 -13.25 -4.05 8.87
CA LEU A 107 -13.49 -4.02 7.44
C LEU A 107 -14.98 -4.13 7.14
N ILE A 108 -15.44 -3.32 6.19
CA ILE A 108 -16.77 -3.44 5.60
C ILE A 108 -16.57 -4.01 4.20
N GLU A 109 -17.05 -5.23 3.98
CA GLU A 109 -16.96 -5.91 2.69
C GLU A 109 -17.88 -5.28 1.65
N HIS A 110 -17.52 -5.39 0.38
CA HIS A 110 -18.28 -4.81 -0.74
C HIS A 110 -19.74 -5.30 -0.81
N ASN A 111 -19.99 -6.54 -0.38
CA ASN A 111 -21.30 -7.18 -0.36
C ASN A 111 -22.12 -6.86 0.91
N ASP A 112 -21.56 -6.15 1.89
CA ASP A 112 -22.23 -5.80 3.13
C ASP A 112 -23.20 -4.61 2.91
N PRO A 113 -24.45 -4.65 3.40
CA PRO A 113 -25.38 -3.51 3.27
C PRO A 113 -24.86 -2.19 3.85
N ARG A 114 -23.91 -2.24 4.80
CA ARG A 114 -23.23 -1.05 5.36
C ARG A 114 -22.31 -0.39 4.34
N PHE A 115 -21.82 -1.11 3.34
CA PHE A 115 -20.93 -0.61 2.31
C PHE A 115 -21.60 0.50 1.50
N GLU A 116 -22.75 0.22 0.88
CA GLU A 116 -23.50 1.22 0.10
C GLU A 116 -23.94 2.41 0.95
N LYS A 117 -24.43 2.17 2.17
CA LYS A 117 -24.75 3.26 3.11
C LYS A 117 -23.57 4.18 3.39
N THR A 118 -22.37 3.60 3.47
CA THR A 118 -21.14 4.38 3.63
C THR A 118 -20.82 5.15 2.35
N LEU A 119 -20.96 4.55 1.17
CA LEU A 119 -20.76 5.25 -0.10
C LEU A 119 -21.71 6.44 -0.28
N ASP A 120 -22.97 6.30 0.13
CA ASP A 120 -23.96 7.38 0.04
C ASP A 120 -23.61 8.59 0.93
N SER A 121 -22.83 8.38 1.99
CA SER A 121 -22.31 9.45 2.85
C SER A 121 -21.11 10.20 2.25
N ILE A 122 -20.50 9.66 1.20
CA ILE A 122 -19.28 10.18 0.58
C ILE A 122 -19.64 11.04 -0.63
N LYS A 123 -19.04 12.22 -0.73
CA LYS A 123 -19.10 13.01 -1.96
C LYS A 123 -18.04 12.51 -2.95
N PHE A 124 -18.48 12.14 -4.14
CA PHE A 124 -17.63 11.84 -5.28
C PHE A 124 -17.63 13.01 -6.27
N GLY A 125 -16.57 13.13 -7.07
CA GLY A 125 -16.51 14.09 -8.16
C GLY A 125 -17.51 13.72 -9.27
N ALA A 126 -18.07 14.73 -9.94
CA ALA A 126 -18.96 14.54 -11.08
C ALA A 126 -18.15 14.33 -12.37
N GLY A 127 -18.30 13.16 -12.99
CA GLY A 127 -17.98 12.91 -14.40
C GLY A 127 -16.50 12.62 -14.77
N PRO A 128 -16.28 12.18 -16.03
CA PRO A 128 -14.95 11.97 -16.59
C PRO A 128 -14.14 13.28 -16.59
N PHE A 129 -12.82 13.18 -16.43
CA PHE A 129 -11.94 14.29 -16.77
C PHE A 129 -12.07 14.57 -18.27
N SER A 130 -12.44 15.80 -18.65
CA SER A 130 -12.27 16.29 -20.01
C SER A 130 -10.78 16.60 -20.22
N GLY A 131 -10.11 15.78 -21.02
CA GLY A 131 -8.71 15.99 -21.41
C GLY A 131 -7.96 14.68 -21.64
N LEU A 132 -7.10 14.64 -22.66
CA LEU A 132 -6.06 13.63 -22.80
C LEU A 132 -5.03 13.86 -21.69
N VAL A 133 -5.20 13.17 -20.57
CA VAL A 133 -4.23 13.21 -19.49
C VAL A 133 -3.23 12.07 -19.73
N ILE A 134 -2.13 12.37 -20.43
CA ILE A 134 -0.96 11.47 -20.43
C ILE A 134 -0.29 11.63 -19.06
N MET A 135 -0.87 11.02 -18.03
CA MET A 135 -0.25 11.00 -16.71
C MET A 135 0.64 9.78 -16.56
N ARG A 136 1.96 10.02 -16.65
CA ARG A 136 3.01 9.12 -16.14
C ARG A 136 3.04 9.18 -14.61
N SER A 137 1.91 8.87 -13.95
CA SER A 137 1.80 8.91 -12.49
C SER A 137 2.77 7.92 -11.85
N PRO A 138 3.52 8.29 -10.81
CA PRO A 138 4.31 7.33 -10.05
C PRO A 138 3.41 6.44 -9.20
N LEU A 139 3.76 5.16 -9.14
CA LEU A 139 3.29 4.27 -8.08
C LEU A 139 4.42 4.05 -7.07
N THR A 140 4.26 4.58 -5.86
CA THR A 140 5.14 4.23 -4.75
C THR A 140 4.68 2.92 -4.13
N VAL A 141 5.58 1.93 -4.14
CA VAL A 141 5.40 0.65 -3.44
C VAL A 141 6.32 0.64 -2.22
N TYR A 142 5.72 0.51 -1.06
CA TYR A 142 6.41 0.33 0.21
C TYR A 142 6.60 -1.16 0.49
N ARG A 143 7.83 -1.56 0.79
CA ARG A 143 8.16 -2.88 1.30
C ARG A 143 8.38 -2.79 2.80
N ILE A 144 7.60 -3.56 3.53
CA ILE A 144 7.58 -3.63 4.98
C ILE A 144 8.11 -5.00 5.40
N HIS A 145 9.02 -5.01 6.37
CA HIS A 145 9.47 -6.24 6.99
C HIS A 145 9.74 -6.06 8.47
N LEU A 146 9.64 -7.16 9.24
CA LEU A 146 10.05 -7.18 10.63
C LEU A 146 11.56 -7.02 10.73
N ARG A 147 12.03 -6.23 11.70
CA ARG A 147 13.43 -6.10 12.03
C ARG A 147 13.89 -7.37 12.75
N ALA A 148 15.01 -7.95 12.30
CA ALA A 148 15.62 -9.08 12.99
C ALA A 148 15.83 -8.73 14.49
N LEU A 149 15.49 -9.69 15.36
CA LEU A 149 15.61 -9.58 16.83
C LEU A 149 14.65 -8.58 17.50
N CYS A 150 13.76 -7.89 16.77
CA CYS A 150 12.78 -6.96 17.33
C CYS A 150 11.37 -7.28 16.83
N LYS A 151 10.62 -8.11 17.58
CA LYS A 151 9.30 -8.64 17.18
C LYS A 151 8.21 -7.59 16.91
N ASN A 152 8.39 -6.35 17.38
CA ASN A 152 7.42 -5.25 17.23
C ASN A 152 7.98 -4.07 16.42
N THR A 153 9.12 -4.23 15.76
CA THR A 153 9.75 -3.15 14.97
C THR A 153 9.71 -3.51 13.50
N TYR A 154 9.12 -2.64 12.71
CA TYR A 154 9.01 -2.75 11.27
C TYR A 154 9.96 -1.78 10.58
N VAL A 155 10.57 -2.25 9.50
CA VAL A 155 11.39 -1.45 8.61
C VAL A 155 10.65 -1.29 7.30
N ILE A 156 10.54 -0.04 6.86
CA ILE A 156 9.82 0.32 5.64
C ILE A 156 10.82 0.97 4.68
N THR A 157 10.84 0.44 3.46
CA THR A 157 11.58 0.97 2.31
C THR A 157 10.61 1.22 1.17
N SER A 158 10.94 2.08 0.21
CA SER A 158 10.06 2.35 -0.93
C SER A 158 10.79 2.23 -2.26
N LYS A 159 10.01 1.90 -3.29
CA LYS A 159 10.41 1.93 -4.70
C LYS A 159 9.29 2.58 -5.50
N ASN A 160 9.65 3.51 -6.37
CA ASN A 160 8.72 4.15 -7.30
C ASN A 160 8.75 3.44 -8.65
N TYR A 161 7.56 3.24 -9.23
CA TYR A 161 7.36 2.71 -10.58
C TYR A 161 6.73 3.80 -11.43
N ILE A 162 7.39 4.16 -12.54
CA ILE A 162 6.96 5.21 -13.45
C ILE A 162 7.08 4.68 -14.88
N PRO A 163 5.96 4.61 -15.64
CA PRO A 163 4.60 4.92 -15.23
C PRO A 163 4.08 3.90 -14.20
N TYR A 164 2.99 4.24 -13.53
CA TYR A 164 2.27 3.40 -12.57
C TYR A 164 2.10 1.94 -13.05
N LEU A 165 1.80 1.74 -14.34
CA LEU A 165 1.63 0.41 -14.97
C LEU A 165 2.91 -0.42 -15.13
N SER A 166 4.09 0.16 -14.92
CA SER A 166 5.37 -0.60 -14.93
C SER A 166 5.56 -1.45 -13.67
N ALA A 167 4.71 -1.26 -12.65
CA ALA A 167 4.73 -2.08 -11.46
C ALA A 167 4.19 -3.50 -11.72
N PRO A 168 4.66 -4.52 -10.97
CA PRO A 168 3.99 -5.80 -10.89
C PRO A 168 2.49 -5.67 -10.61
N GLU A 169 1.71 -6.53 -11.25
CA GLU A 169 0.24 -6.46 -11.26
C GLU A 169 -0.36 -6.48 -9.85
N GLU A 170 0.24 -7.21 -8.93
CA GLU A 170 -0.20 -7.37 -7.55
C GLU A 170 -0.12 -6.06 -6.76
N PHE A 171 0.70 -5.11 -7.20
CA PHE A 171 0.85 -3.80 -6.56
C PHE A 171 -0.09 -2.75 -7.13
N ILE A 172 -0.73 -3.00 -8.27
CA ILE A 172 -1.60 -2.06 -8.98
C ILE A 172 -3.01 -2.17 -8.38
N PRO A 173 -3.51 -1.16 -7.62
CA PRO A 173 -4.83 -1.26 -6.98
C PRO A 173 -5.98 -1.23 -8.00
N ILE A 174 -5.85 -0.42 -9.05
CA ILE A 174 -6.82 -0.31 -10.15
C ILE A 174 -6.08 -0.47 -11.48
N LYS A 175 -6.50 -1.43 -12.30
CA LYS A 175 -5.96 -1.63 -13.66
C LYS A 175 -6.60 -0.73 -14.72
N LYS A 176 -7.88 -0.40 -14.51
CA LYS A 176 -8.68 0.39 -15.44
C LYS A 176 -9.65 1.26 -14.67
N PHE A 177 -9.53 2.56 -14.87
CA PHE A 177 -10.46 3.54 -14.30
C PHE A 177 -11.77 3.55 -15.11
N GLY A 178 -12.87 3.97 -14.47
CA GLY A 178 -14.18 4.05 -15.12
C GLY A 178 -14.20 5.03 -16.31
N PHE A 179 -13.29 6.01 -16.31
CA PHE A 179 -13.11 6.99 -17.38
C PHE A 179 -11.63 7.17 -17.73
N GLY A 180 -11.32 7.25 -19.04
CA GLY A 180 -9.97 7.40 -19.56
C GLY A 180 -9.20 6.09 -19.69
N SER A 181 -7.98 6.17 -20.23
CA SER A 181 -7.03 5.06 -20.32
C SER A 181 -5.62 5.56 -20.01
N GLU A 182 -4.84 4.75 -19.32
CA GLU A 182 -3.41 5.02 -19.10
C GLU A 182 -2.62 4.59 -20.33
N SER A 183 -1.67 5.42 -20.77
CA SER A 183 -0.72 5.02 -21.81
C SER A 183 0.38 4.16 -21.19
N THR A 184 0.75 3.09 -21.89
CA THR A 184 1.87 2.21 -21.56
C THR A 184 3.17 2.64 -22.24
N GLU A 185 3.11 3.62 -23.15
CA GLU A 185 4.28 4.11 -23.87
C GLU A 185 5.15 5.01 -22.98
N ILE A 186 6.38 4.54 -22.75
CA ILE A 186 7.41 5.27 -22.02
C ILE A 186 8.37 5.85 -23.06
N GLU A 187 8.32 7.16 -23.29
CA GLU A 187 9.38 7.79 -24.08
C GLU A 187 10.69 7.80 -23.28
N PRO A 188 11.83 7.57 -23.93
CA PRO A 188 13.14 7.51 -23.27
C PRO A 188 13.57 8.86 -22.68
N TRP A 189 12.98 9.96 -23.15
CA TRP A 189 13.31 11.32 -22.73
C TRP A 189 12.14 11.92 -21.95
N TYR A 190 12.46 12.54 -20.82
CA TYR A 190 11.47 13.18 -19.97
C TYR A 190 11.72 14.67 -19.96
N TYR A 191 10.85 15.41 -20.64
CA TYR A 191 10.91 16.86 -20.73
C TYR A 191 9.74 17.48 -19.97
N ASP A 192 9.95 18.67 -19.39
CA ASP A 192 8.86 19.46 -18.81
C ASP A 192 8.02 20.13 -19.92
N ALA A 193 7.01 20.90 -19.54
CA ALA A 193 6.18 21.67 -20.47
C ALA A 193 6.96 22.68 -21.34
N PHE A 194 8.25 22.90 -21.03
CA PHE A 194 9.15 23.82 -21.71
C PHE A 194 10.25 23.11 -22.49
N GLY A 195 10.22 21.78 -22.61
CA GLY A 195 11.22 21.01 -23.35
C GLY A 195 12.55 20.79 -22.63
N ASN A 196 12.64 21.06 -21.31
CA ASN A 196 13.85 20.83 -20.52
C ASN A 196 13.82 19.45 -19.87
N LEU A 197 14.98 18.78 -19.78
CA LEU A 197 15.10 17.49 -19.09
C LEU A 197 14.58 17.63 -17.66
N ASN A 198 13.48 16.96 -17.35
CA ASN A 198 12.74 17.25 -16.15
C ASN A 198 13.35 16.47 -14.97
N LYS A 199 14.19 17.18 -14.22
CA LYS A 199 14.95 16.68 -13.06
C LYS A 199 14.05 16.02 -12.01
N GLN A 200 12.79 16.45 -11.90
CA GLN A 200 11.84 15.89 -10.95
C GLN A 200 11.66 14.38 -11.15
N TYR A 201 11.67 13.88 -12.39
CA TYR A 201 11.56 12.44 -12.64
C TYR A 201 12.73 11.64 -12.08
N TYR A 202 13.95 12.14 -12.23
CA TYR A 202 15.12 11.48 -11.67
C TYR A 202 15.11 11.49 -10.14
N GLU A 203 14.57 12.55 -9.53
CA GLU A 203 14.31 12.57 -8.09
C GLU A 203 13.20 11.58 -7.71
N ASP A 204 12.12 11.49 -8.48
CA ASP A 204 11.02 10.55 -8.25
C ASP A 204 11.46 9.09 -8.43
N LEU A 205 12.51 8.80 -9.19
CA LEU A 205 13.08 7.45 -9.27
C LEU A 205 13.91 7.06 -8.04
N LYS A 206 14.36 8.02 -7.23
CA LYS A 206 15.18 7.71 -6.05
C LYS A 206 14.33 7.01 -4.98
N PRO A 207 14.88 5.98 -4.32
CA PRO A 207 14.21 5.38 -3.17
C PRO A 207 13.93 6.42 -2.09
N GLY A 208 12.75 6.34 -1.47
CA GLY A 208 12.42 7.17 -0.33
C GLY A 208 13.29 6.87 0.89
N LYS A 209 13.33 7.81 1.83
CA LYS A 209 14.04 7.61 3.09
C LYS A 209 13.44 6.42 3.85
N LYS A 210 14.31 5.57 4.39
CA LYS A 210 13.95 4.44 5.24
C LYS A 210 13.17 4.93 6.48
N ILE A 211 12.03 4.30 6.76
CA ILE A 211 11.20 4.58 7.94
C ILE A 211 11.30 3.38 8.90
N ILE A 212 11.37 3.67 10.21
CA ILE A 212 11.35 2.67 11.27
C ILE A 212 10.08 2.88 12.09
N LEU A 213 9.18 1.91 12.04
CA LEU A 213 7.93 1.93 12.78
C LEU A 213 8.03 0.98 13.98
N ARG A 214 7.69 1.46 15.18
CA ARG A 214 7.70 0.65 16.41
C ARG A 214 6.28 0.53 16.95
N MET A 215 5.78 -0.70 17.01
CA MET A 215 4.45 -1.00 17.54
C MET A 215 4.50 -1.12 19.06
N PRO A 216 3.45 -0.67 19.79
CA PRO A 216 3.30 -1.01 21.20
C PRO A 216 3.28 -2.54 21.36
N LYS A 217 3.81 -3.03 22.48
CA LYS A 217 3.65 -4.45 22.81
C LYS A 217 2.20 -4.69 23.18
N GLU A 218 1.54 -5.63 22.51
CA GLU A 218 0.27 -6.16 22.97
C GLU A 218 0.48 -6.77 24.37
N LYS A 219 -0.38 -6.39 25.32
CA LYS A 219 -0.31 -6.81 26.72
C LYS A 219 -0.87 -8.22 26.88
#